data_AF-A0A0A9WZX4-F1
#
_entry.id   AF-A0A0A9WZX4-F1
#
_cell.length_a   1.000
_cell.length_b   1.000
_cell.length_c   1.000
_cell.angle_alpha   90.00
_cell.angle_beta   90.00
_cell.angle_gamma   90.00
#
_symmetry.space_group_name_H-M   'P 1'
#
loop_
_entity.id
_entity.type
_entity.pdbx_description
1 polymer ?
#
loop_
_entity_poly.entity_id
_entity_poly.type
_entity_poly.pdbx_seq_one_letter_code
_entity_poly.pdbx_strand_id
1 'polypeptide(L)'
;MIDARDEQRFEESRTVLCETLTQTLDQVPIILLINKLDLIRKSLESVCQSFIIPEHLRKQREIIYFGIVATNGDGVDRVLLWIRDAILTSRIVPSREGSSRDDVDDSFSSLPV
;
A
#
# COMPACT_ATOMS: atom_id res chain seq x y z
N MET A 1 0.39 4.89 7.14
CA MET A 1 1.48 5.54 7.89
C MET A 1 1.36 5.13 9.35
N ILE A 2 2.47 4.85 10.02
CA ILE A 2 2.52 4.36 11.40
C ILE A 2 3.28 5.39 12.24
N ASP A 3 2.78 5.69 13.44
CA ASP A 3 3.45 6.57 14.39
C ASP A 3 4.36 5.75 15.31
N ALA A 4 5.67 5.81 15.10
CA ALA A 4 6.62 4.95 15.81
C ALA A 4 6.68 5.21 17.33
N ARG A 5 6.17 6.35 17.80
CA ARG A 5 6.10 6.68 19.23
C ARG A 5 4.93 5.98 19.93
N ASP A 6 3.88 5.63 19.21
CA ASP A 6 2.63 5.13 19.76
C ASP A 6 2.47 3.61 19.55
N GLU A 7 3.28 2.85 20.26
CA GLU A 7 3.29 1.37 20.18
C GLU A 7 1.97 0.75 20.63
N GLN A 8 1.23 1.40 21.53
CA GLN A 8 -0.07 0.91 22.01
C GLN A 8 -1.09 0.82 20.87
N ARG A 9 -0.96 1.67 19.86
CA ARG A 9 -1.85 1.71 18.69
C ARG A 9 -1.36 0.88 17.51
N PHE A 10 -0.25 0.14 17.65
CA PHE A 10 0.25 -0.71 16.58
C PHE A 10 -0.73 -1.83 16.25
N GLU A 11 -1.36 -2.42 17.26
CA GLU A 11 -2.33 -3.49 17.05
C GLU A 11 -3.56 -2.99 16.29
N GLU A 12 -4.13 -1.85 16.70
CA GLU A 12 -5.24 -1.19 16.01
C GLU A 12 -4.87 -0.88 14.56
N SER A 13 -3.72 -0.25 14.35
CA SER A 13 -3.23 0.13 13.02
C SER A 13 -2.99 -1.09 12.12
N ARG A 14 -2.53 -2.21 12.70
CA ARG A 14 -2.33 -3.47 11.98
C ARG A 14 -3.65 -4.08 11.56
N THR A 15 -4.66 -4.10 12.43
CA THR A 15 -5.99 -4.62 12.10
C THR A 15 -6.60 -3.85 10.94
N VAL A 16 -6.60 -2.52 11.00
CA VAL A 16 -7.10 -1.65 9.92
C VAL A 16 -6.33 -1.87 8.61
N LEU A 17 -5.00 -2.01 8.69
CA LEU A 17 -4.18 -2.31 7.52
C LEU A 17 -4.61 -3.65 6.90
N CYS A 18 -4.66 -4.73 7.67
CA CYS A 18 -5.04 -6.06 7.19
C CYS A 18 -6.43 -6.08 6.53
N GLU A 19 -7.41 -5.41 7.12
CA GLU A 19 -8.74 -5.27 6.54
C GLU A 19 -8.69 -4.55 5.19
N THR A 20 -7.94 -3.44 5.11
CA THR A 20 -7.76 -2.67 3.87
C THR A 20 -7.07 -3.51 2.79
N LEU A 21 -6.11 -4.36 3.16
CA LEU A 21 -5.35 -5.18 2.21
C LEU A 21 -6.21 -6.27 1.58
N THR A 22 -7.21 -6.74 2.31
CA THR A 22 -8.10 -7.83 1.90
C THR A 22 -9.19 -7.37 0.93
N GLN A 23 -9.52 -6.08 0.91
CA GLN A 23 -10.70 -5.56 0.18
C GLN A 23 -10.45 -5.17 -1.28
N THR A 24 -9.31 -4.56 -1.62
CA THR A 24 -9.25 -3.82 -2.90
C THR A 24 -7.87 -3.65 -3.55
N LEU A 25 -6.80 -4.12 -2.91
CA LEU A 25 -5.44 -3.75 -3.30
C LEU A 25 -4.63 -4.94 -3.81
N ASP A 26 -5.21 -5.85 -4.58
CA ASP A 26 -4.48 -7.01 -5.07
C ASP A 26 -3.28 -6.57 -5.93
N GLN A 27 -2.12 -7.16 -5.63
CA GLN A 27 -0.83 -6.96 -6.31
C GLN A 27 -0.22 -5.54 -6.25
N VAL A 28 -0.84 -4.60 -5.52
CA VAL A 28 -0.23 -3.27 -5.32
C VAL A 28 0.80 -3.34 -4.20
N PRO A 29 2.06 -2.94 -4.44
CA PRO A 29 3.07 -2.90 -3.39
C PRO A 29 2.71 -1.83 -2.34
N ILE A 30 3.01 -2.12 -1.09
CA ILE A 30 2.61 -1.29 0.04
C ILE A 30 3.81 -0.66 0.69
N ILE A 31 3.76 0.66 0.81
CA ILE A 31 4.76 1.45 1.50
C ILE A 31 4.24 1.79 2.89
N LEU A 32 4.96 1.33 3.90
CA LEU A 32 4.72 1.68 5.29
C LEU A 32 5.73 2.72 5.73
N LEU A 33 5.22 3.94 5.88
CA LEU A 33 5.96 5.06 6.43
C LEU A 33 5.92 4.99 7.96
N ILE A 34 7.08 4.77 8.56
CA ILE A 34 7.31 4.74 10.00
C ILE A 34 7.78 6.13 10.41
N ASN A 35 6.85 6.93 10.93
CA ASN A 35 7.07 8.33 11.24
C ASN A 35 7.52 8.52 12.70
N LYS A 36 8.13 9.67 12.99
CA LYS A 36 8.59 10.10 14.32
C LYS A 36 9.72 9.24 14.90
N LEU A 37 10.59 8.69 14.05
CA LEU A 37 11.76 7.93 14.50
C LEU A 37 12.73 8.74 15.35
N ASP A 38 12.75 10.07 15.18
CA ASP A 38 13.52 11.01 16.00
C ASP A 38 13.08 11.05 17.47
N LEU A 39 11.82 10.70 17.75
CA LEU A 39 11.26 10.72 19.10
C LEU A 39 11.47 9.43 19.88
N ILE A 40 12.02 8.39 19.24
CA ILE A 40 12.24 7.08 19.85
C ILE A 40 13.72 6.70 19.77
N ARG A 41 14.19 5.89 20.72
CA ARG A 41 15.56 5.36 20.72
C ARG A 41 15.69 4.03 20.00
N LYS A 42 14.69 3.63 19.21
CA LYS A 42 14.65 2.36 18.48
C LYS A 42 15.06 2.57 17.03
N SER A 43 15.75 1.60 16.46
CA SER A 43 15.99 1.56 15.03
C SER A 43 14.69 1.27 14.27
N LEU A 44 14.64 1.65 12.99
CA LEU A 44 13.56 1.26 12.08
C LEU A 44 13.31 -0.26 12.13
N GLU A 45 14.37 -1.06 12.13
CA GLU A 45 14.28 -2.52 12.21
C GLU A 45 13.54 -3.00 13.47
N SER A 46 13.86 -2.42 14.64
CA SER A 46 13.18 -2.77 15.90
C SER A 46 11.69 -2.40 15.88
N VAL A 47 11.32 -1.29 15.24
CA VAL A 47 9.92 -0.91 15.05
C VAL A 47 9.22 -1.87 14.09
N CYS A 48 9.85 -2.24 12.98
CA CYS A 48 9.32 -3.22 12.03
C CYS A 48 9.13 -4.61 12.66
N GLN A 49 10.04 -5.03 13.54
CA GLN A 49 9.90 -6.27 14.31
C GLN A 49 8.72 -6.23 15.30
N SER A 50 8.35 -5.03 15.76
CA SER A 50 7.19 -4.83 16.64
C SER A 50 5.88 -4.76 15.82
N PHE A 51 5.94 -4.23 14.60
CA PHE A 51 4.82 -4.15 13.67
C PHE A 51 4.79 -5.36 12.71
N ILE A 52 4.55 -6.55 13.27
CA ILE A 52 4.53 -7.80 12.49
C ILE A 52 3.25 -7.88 11.66
N ILE A 53 3.37 -7.70 10.34
CA ILE A 53 2.28 -7.98 9.39
C ILE A 53 2.14 -9.49 9.20
N PRO A 54 0.93 -10.07 9.14
CA PRO A 54 0.73 -11.48 8.87
C PRO A 54 1.44 -11.99 7.61
N GLU A 55 2.02 -13.19 7.69
CA GLU A 55 2.83 -13.76 6.61
C GLU A 55 2.06 -13.94 5.29
N HIS A 56 0.77 -14.29 5.37
CA HIS A 56 -0.07 -14.46 4.19
C HIS A 56 -0.19 -13.16 3.38
N LEU A 57 -0.25 -12.00 4.03
CA LEU A 57 -0.27 -10.70 3.34
C LEU A 57 1.10 -10.36 2.73
N ARG A 58 2.20 -10.69 3.42
CA ARG A 58 3.55 -10.49 2.86
C ARG A 58 3.86 -11.39 1.66
N LYS A 59 3.23 -12.57 1.58
CA LYS A 59 3.39 -13.49 0.45
C LYS A 59 2.60 -13.05 -0.78
N GLN A 60 1.49 -12.35 -0.57
CA GLN A 60 0.63 -11.88 -1.66
C GLN A 60 1.17 -10.62 -2.35
N ARG A 61 1.97 -9.80 -1.66
CA ARG A 61 2.48 -8.53 -2.18
C ARG A 61 3.77 -8.08 -1.50
N GLU A 62 4.50 -7.22 -2.19
CA GLU A 62 5.67 -6.55 -1.63
C GLU A 62 5.22 -5.52 -0.58
N ILE A 63 5.81 -5.59 0.62
CA ILE A 63 5.61 -4.60 1.68
C ILE A 63 6.96 -4.04 2.09
N ILE A 64 7.08 -2.72 2.06
CA ILE A 64 8.34 -2.01 2.22
C ILE A 64 8.20 -0.98 3.31
N TYR A 65 9.23 -0.86 4.15
CA TYR A 65 9.24 0.03 5.29
C TYR A 65 10.23 1.16 5.04
N PHE A 66 9.80 2.40 5.30
CA PHE A 66 10.67 3.56 5.30
C PHE A 66 10.56 4.28 6.62
N GLY A 67 11.71 4.53 7.24
CA GLY A 67 11.82 5.43 8.37
C GLY A 67 11.77 6.87 7.88
N ILE A 68 10.86 7.67 8.42
CA ILE A 68 10.73 9.09 8.09
C ILE A 68 10.66 9.95 9.36
N VAL A 69 11.08 11.21 9.21
CA VAL A 69 10.88 12.25 10.21
C VAL A 69 10.13 13.40 9.53
N ALA A 70 8.80 13.39 9.63
CA ALA A 70 7.95 14.32 8.90
C ALA A 70 8.21 15.80 9.26
N THR A 71 8.75 16.09 10.44
CA THR A 71 9.03 17.46 10.91
C THR A 71 10.20 18.12 10.21
N ASN A 72 11.16 17.35 9.69
CA ASN A 72 12.33 17.87 8.97
C ASN A 72 12.46 17.30 7.54
N GLY A 73 11.58 16.37 7.15
CA GLY A 73 11.54 15.77 5.82
C GLY A 73 12.53 14.63 5.59
N ASP A 74 13.27 14.17 6.60
CA ASP A 74 14.22 13.06 6.43
C ASP A 74 13.48 11.77 6.02
N GLY A 75 14.07 11.07 5.05
CA GLY A 75 13.58 9.80 4.51
C GLY A 75 12.48 9.94 3.45
N VAL A 76 11.88 11.12 3.28
CA VAL A 76 10.79 11.34 2.31
C VAL A 76 11.31 11.29 0.87
N ASP A 77 12.50 11.82 0.61
CA ASP A 77 13.18 11.76 -0.68
C ASP A 77 13.40 10.31 -1.15
N ARG A 78 13.86 9.44 -0.24
CA ARG A 78 14.07 8.01 -0.50
C ARG A 78 12.78 7.29 -0.83
N VAL A 79 11.68 7.64 -0.15
CA VAL A 79 10.34 7.11 -0.46
C VAL A 79 9.91 7.53 -1.87
N LEU A 80 10.06 8.80 -2.22
CA LEU A 80 9.65 9.32 -3.53
C LEU A 80 10.47 8.71 -4.66
N LEU A 81 11.79 8.53 -4.47
CA LEU A 81 12.65 7.83 -5.42
C LEU A 81 12.19 6.39 -5.63
N TRP A 82 11.87 5.67 -4.54
CA TRP A 82 11.35 4.32 -4.64
C TRP A 82 10.02 4.26 -5.40
N ILE A 83 9.07 5.17 -5.09
CA ILE A 83 7.78 5.25 -5.81
C ILE A 83 8.00 5.48 -7.29
N ARG A 84 8.84 6.44 -7.65
CA ARG A 84 9.18 6.75 -9.05
C ARG A 84 9.72 5.50 -9.75
N ASP A 85 10.68 4.83 -9.14
CA ASP A 85 11.33 3.66 -9.74
C ASP A 85 10.35 2.47 -9.85
N ALA A 86 9.45 2.29 -8.87
CA ALA A 86 8.41 1.25 -8.90
C ALA A 86 7.38 1.49 -10.02
N ILE A 87 7.01 2.75 -10.28
CA ILE A 87 6.15 3.13 -11.40
C ILE A 87 6.86 2.88 -12.73
N LEU A 88 8.10 3.37 -12.88
CA LEU A 88 8.87 3.25 -14.12
C LEU A 88 9.17 1.78 -14.48
N THR A 89 9.34 0.92 -13.48
CA THR A 89 9.61 -0.51 -13.68
C THR A 89 8.34 -1.37 -13.80
N SER A 90 7.15 -0.75 -13.89
CA SER A 90 5.85 -1.43 -13.99
C SER A 90 5.55 -2.40 -12.84
N ARG A 91 6.19 -2.24 -11.68
CA ARG A 91 5.89 -3.01 -10.45
C ARG A 91 4.55 -2.62 -9.84
N ILE A 92 4.05 -1.44 -10.21
CA ILE A 92 2.71 -0.96 -9.91
C ILE A 92 1.93 -1.04 -11.21
N VAL A 93 1.10 -2.08 -11.38
CA VAL A 93 0.16 -2.14 -12.51
C VAL A 93 -1.00 -1.20 -12.16
N PRO A 94 -1.21 -0.10 -12.89
CA PRO A 94 -2.41 0.71 -12.67
C PRO A 94 -3.62 -0.17 -12.98
N SER A 95 -4.45 -0.42 -11.97
CA SER A 95 -5.77 -1.03 -12.16
C SER A 95 -6.50 -0.21 -13.21
N ARG A 96 -6.71 -0.78 -14.39
CA ARG A 96 -7.61 -0.19 -15.39
C ARG A 96 -8.98 -0.11 -14.74
N GLU A 97 -9.43 1.11 -14.43
CA GLU A 97 -10.82 1.36 -14.08
C GLU A 97 -11.72 0.88 -15.23
N GLY A 98 -12.76 0.13 -14.86
CA GLY A 98 -14.04 0.01 -15.55
C GLY A 98 -14.04 -0.03 -17.08
N SER A 99 -13.83 -1.21 -17.66
CA SER A 99 -14.52 -1.56 -18.90
C SER A 99 -15.91 -2.09 -18.55
N SER A 100 -16.86 -1.19 -18.28
CA SER A 100 -18.27 -1.54 -18.22
C SER A 100 -19.10 -0.37 -18.70
N ARG A 101 -20.00 -0.65 -19.65
CA ARG A 101 -20.91 0.22 -20.44
C ARG A 101 -20.34 0.56 -21.82
N ASP A 102 -20.85 0.04 -22.93
CA ASP A 102 -22.24 -0.33 -23.22
C ASP A 102 -22.37 -1.67 -23.97
N ASP A 103 -22.94 -2.67 -23.29
CA ASP A 103 -23.82 -3.64 -23.94
C ASP A 103 -25.12 -2.89 -24.25
N VAL A 104 -25.21 -2.27 -25.44
CA VAL A 104 -26.52 -1.98 -26.03
C VAL A 104 -26.96 -3.23 -26.76
N ASP A 105 -27.86 -3.94 -26.10
CA ASP A 105 -28.77 -4.94 -26.64
C ASP A 105 -29.47 -4.40 -27.88
N ASP A 106 -28.91 -4.68 -29.07
CA ASP A 106 -29.58 -4.43 -30.36
C ASP A 106 -30.28 -5.71 -30.81
N SER A 107 -31.18 -6.18 -29.96
CA SER A 107 -32.23 -7.13 -30.32
C SER A 107 -33.32 -6.39 -31.11
N PHE A 108 -33.08 -6.10 -32.40
CA PHE A 108 -34.18 -5.89 -33.35
C PHE A 108 -33.94 -6.58 -34.70
N SER A 109 -34.73 -7.64 -34.88
CA SER A 109 -35.24 -8.20 -36.13
C SER A 109 -34.25 -8.84 -37.11
N SER A 110 -34.16 -10.17 -36.98
CA SER A 110 -34.23 -11.07 -38.14
C SER A 110 -35.52 -10.79 -38.93
N LEU A 111 -35.42 -10.52 -40.24
CA LEU A 111 -35.87 -11.41 -41.33
C LEU A 111 -35.85 -10.71 -42.72
N PRO A 112 -35.73 -11.49 -43.81
CA PRO A 112 -35.34 -11.02 -45.15
C PRO A 112 -36.54 -10.75 -46.07
N VAL A 113 -36.36 -9.87 -47.07
CA VAL A 113 -36.61 -10.07 -48.52
C VAL A 113 -35.77 -9.05 -49.28
#